data_AF-A0A3M1DFT4-F1
#
_entry.id   AF-A0A3M1DFT4-F1
#
_cell.length_a   1.000
_cell.length_b   1.000
_cell.length_c   1.000
_cell.angle_alpha   90.00
_cell.angle_beta   90.00
_cell.angle_gamma   90.00
#
_symmetry.space_group_name_H-M   'P 1'
#
loop_
_entity.id
_entity.type
_entity.pdbx_description
1 polymer ?
#
loop_
_entity_poly.entity_id
_entity_poly.type
_entity_poly.pdbx_seq_one_letter_code
_entity_poly.pdbx_strand_id
1 'polypeptide(L)'
;MKRLFPAVLTAGLIIIVSCARMAVASGDPSRAMILDLPREQMIEAFGRLPVSRLTAEDSAQISAYRFGADTLKVLAILVEWDDRPHTHPAATFDSLLFSRNVFPGGSVADYYAEVSYGQMTVTGSVIGWYNAGPTFANWGYFDFESILPAIDPTVDFSQFDGDNDGSVDAVIFIRSGTGEEDTHDPADMWSAAMVYPLGSGPGPFDGKFVSRWNTSPEERPLHAPLDPPALSGVDTLESLRVFVHELGHNLGLPDLYDYDSKLDVSTYVTPNDANDHPVVDWDIMGYYGYGILSIGSWLPSHLSGWSKMQLGWISPIILNDTLSH
;
A
#
# COMPACT_ATOMS: atom_id res chain seq x y z
N MET A 1 -39.06 -59.63 3.77
CA MET A 1 -37.66 -59.15 3.77
C MET A 1 -37.45 -58.24 2.56
N LYS A 2 -37.11 -56.98 2.84
CA LYS A 2 -36.17 -56.06 2.14
C LYS A 2 -35.96 -56.08 0.59
N ARG A 3 -35.98 -54.83 0.08
CA ARG A 3 -35.31 -54.17 -1.09
C ARG A 3 -36.18 -54.01 -2.36
N LEU A 4 -36.61 -52.79 -2.74
CA LEU A 4 -35.96 -51.56 -3.23
C LEU A 4 -35.59 -51.59 -4.73
N PHE A 5 -36.15 -50.64 -5.50
CA PHE A 5 -35.68 -50.15 -6.80
C PHE A 5 -35.81 -48.60 -6.84
N PRO A 6 -34.95 -47.86 -7.58
CA PRO A 6 -34.81 -46.41 -7.47
C PRO A 6 -35.69 -45.64 -8.47
N ALA A 7 -36.06 -44.41 -8.11
CA ALA A 7 -36.77 -43.47 -8.98
C ALA A 7 -35.87 -42.25 -9.30
N VAL A 8 -35.74 -41.96 -10.59
CA VAL A 8 -35.08 -40.78 -11.16
C VAL A 8 -36.03 -39.59 -11.05
N LEU A 9 -35.55 -38.47 -10.50
CA LEU A 9 -36.29 -37.22 -10.41
C LEU A 9 -35.84 -36.27 -11.54
N THR A 10 -36.78 -35.85 -12.37
CA THR A 10 -36.66 -34.71 -13.30
C THR A 10 -37.41 -33.54 -12.67
N ALA A 11 -36.75 -32.40 -12.45
CA ALA A 11 -37.39 -31.19 -11.93
C ALA A 11 -37.42 -30.12 -13.02
N GLY A 12 -38.64 -29.72 -13.38
CA GLY A 12 -38.93 -28.58 -14.25
C GLY A 12 -38.89 -27.25 -13.50
N LEU A 13 -38.65 -26.18 -14.25
CA LEU A 13 -38.53 -24.80 -13.79
C LEU A 13 -39.72 -24.00 -14.31
N ILE A 14 -40.65 -23.58 -13.43
CA ILE A 14 -41.55 -22.42 -13.62
C ILE A 14 -41.88 -21.83 -12.23
N ILE A 15 -41.79 -20.50 -12.08
CA ILE A 15 -42.83 -19.56 -11.55
C ILE A 15 -42.14 -18.28 -11.00
N ILE A 16 -42.27 -17.13 -11.70
CA ILE A 16 -43.04 -15.89 -11.39
C ILE A 16 -42.76 -15.26 -9.99
N VAL A 17 -42.43 -13.95 -9.94
CA VAL A 17 -43.19 -12.86 -9.25
C VAL A 17 -42.32 -11.64 -8.85
N SER A 18 -42.81 -10.48 -9.32
CA SER A 18 -42.82 -9.08 -8.81
C SER A 18 -41.56 -8.26 -8.52
N CYS A 19 -41.62 -7.05 -9.08
CA CYS A 19 -40.99 -5.82 -8.63
C CYS A 19 -41.11 -5.57 -7.11
N ALA A 20 -40.01 -5.15 -6.50
CA ALA A 20 -40.02 -4.17 -5.43
C ALA A 20 -38.85 -3.20 -5.65
N ARG A 21 -39.15 -1.90 -5.73
CA ARG A 21 -38.14 -0.84 -5.70
C ARG A 21 -37.47 -0.89 -4.32
N MET A 22 -36.17 -1.17 -4.24
CA MET A 22 -35.42 -1.00 -3.00
C MET A 22 -34.79 0.40 -2.96
N ALA A 23 -35.06 1.07 -1.85
CA ALA A 23 -34.51 2.35 -1.47
C ALA A 23 -32.99 2.26 -1.32
N VAL A 24 -32.30 3.33 -1.69
CA VAL A 24 -30.95 3.61 -1.22
C VAL A 24 -31.04 3.82 0.30
N ALA A 25 -30.44 2.92 1.07
CA ALA A 25 -30.22 3.11 2.49
C ALA A 25 -28.90 2.45 2.90
N SER A 26 -27.99 3.31 3.38
CA SER A 26 -27.00 3.13 4.46
C SER A 26 -26.69 1.70 4.90
N GLY A 27 -25.40 1.34 4.84
CA GLY A 27 -24.87 0.04 5.24
C GLY A 27 -25.24 -0.38 6.67
N ASP A 28 -25.50 -1.69 6.82
CA ASP A 28 -25.70 -2.38 8.09
C ASP A 28 -24.39 -3.05 8.54
N PRO A 29 -23.90 -2.76 9.77
CA PRO A 29 -22.60 -3.18 10.31
C PRO A 29 -22.48 -4.66 10.74
N SER A 30 -23.42 -5.54 10.38
CA SER A 30 -23.38 -6.97 10.74
C SER A 30 -22.42 -7.85 9.92
N ARG A 31 -21.52 -7.29 9.09
CA ARG A 31 -20.66 -8.05 8.15
C ARG A 31 -19.14 -7.87 8.31
N ALA A 32 -18.68 -7.19 9.36
CA ALA A 32 -17.27 -7.23 9.73
C ALA A 32 -17.00 -8.49 10.57
N MET A 33 -16.02 -9.30 10.14
CA MET A 33 -15.53 -10.58 10.68
C MET A 33 -16.31 -11.85 10.33
N ILE A 34 -15.86 -12.60 9.31
CA ILE A 34 -15.68 -14.07 9.36
C ILE A 34 -14.48 -14.47 8.48
N LEU A 35 -13.36 -14.78 9.14
CA LEU A 35 -12.40 -15.80 8.69
C LEU A 35 -13.10 -17.16 8.82
N ASP A 36 -13.32 -17.87 7.71
CA ASP A 36 -13.36 -19.34 7.59
C ASP A 36 -13.97 -19.78 6.23
N LEU A 37 -13.24 -19.52 5.14
CA LEU A 37 -13.41 -20.32 3.93
C LEU A 37 -12.50 -21.55 4.06
N PRO A 38 -13.02 -22.79 3.90
CA PRO A 38 -12.18 -23.97 3.88
C PRO A 38 -11.07 -23.80 2.85
N ARG A 39 -9.82 -24.09 3.25
CA ARG A 39 -8.60 -23.91 2.43
C ARG A 39 -8.73 -24.49 1.02
N GLU A 40 -9.50 -25.56 0.86
CA GLU A 40 -9.77 -26.22 -0.42
C GLU A 40 -10.60 -25.36 -1.37
N GLN A 41 -11.60 -24.62 -0.86
CA GLN A 41 -12.47 -23.74 -1.66
C GLN A 41 -11.76 -22.43 -2.03
N MET A 42 -10.83 -21.95 -1.19
CA MET A 42 -9.99 -20.78 -1.54
C MET A 42 -9.01 -21.09 -2.68
N ILE A 43 -8.46 -22.31 -2.72
CA ILE A 43 -7.54 -22.75 -3.77
C ILE A 43 -8.27 -22.99 -5.10
N GLU A 44 -9.52 -23.48 -5.04
CA GLU A 44 -10.34 -23.78 -6.22
C GLU A 44 -10.92 -22.53 -6.89
N ALA A 45 -11.28 -21.49 -6.11
CA ALA A 45 -11.88 -20.28 -6.65
C ALA A 45 -10.87 -19.25 -7.20
N PHE A 46 -9.67 -19.18 -6.62
CA PHE A 46 -8.71 -18.11 -6.91
C PHE A 46 -7.34 -18.60 -7.39
N GLY A 47 -7.09 -19.92 -7.33
CA GLY A 47 -5.79 -20.49 -7.63
C GLY A 47 -4.68 -20.02 -6.68
N ARG A 48 -3.51 -20.65 -6.77
CA ARG A 48 -2.25 -20.02 -6.36
C ARG A 48 -1.69 -19.41 -7.62
N LEU A 49 -1.89 -18.11 -7.85
CA LEU A 49 -1.12 -17.44 -8.89
C LEU A 49 0.33 -17.42 -8.41
N PRO A 50 1.26 -18.11 -9.11
CA PRO A 50 2.67 -17.95 -8.79
C PRO A 50 3.03 -16.47 -8.99
N VAL A 51 3.97 -15.98 -8.19
CA VAL A 51 4.50 -14.59 -8.18
C VAL A 51 5.00 -14.12 -9.57
N SER A 52 5.05 -15.00 -10.57
CA SER A 52 5.45 -14.69 -11.94
C SER A 52 4.36 -13.97 -12.73
N ARG A 53 4.57 -12.65 -12.90
CA ARG A 53 4.10 -11.74 -13.97
C ARG A 53 2.62 -11.89 -14.36
N LEU A 54 1.76 -11.18 -13.63
CA LEU A 54 0.40 -10.86 -14.07
C LEU A 54 0.44 -10.10 -15.41
N THR A 55 -0.50 -10.42 -16.30
CA THR A 55 -0.64 -9.75 -17.59
C THR A 55 -1.52 -8.51 -17.48
N ALA A 56 -1.50 -7.64 -18.50
CA ALA A 56 -2.39 -6.48 -18.55
C ALA A 56 -3.89 -6.86 -18.56
N GLU A 57 -4.22 -8.04 -19.09
CA GLU A 57 -5.59 -8.55 -19.09
C GLU A 57 -6.03 -9.01 -17.68
N ASP A 58 -5.11 -9.60 -16.91
CA ASP A 58 -5.35 -9.97 -15.51
C ASP A 58 -5.64 -8.72 -14.66
N SER A 59 -4.84 -7.65 -14.81
CA SER A 59 -5.06 -6.37 -14.12
C SER A 59 -6.40 -5.73 -14.49
N ALA A 60 -6.79 -5.76 -15.76
CA ALA A 60 -8.08 -5.21 -16.21
C ALA A 60 -9.27 -5.93 -15.56
N GLN A 61 -9.21 -7.25 -15.39
CA GLN A 61 -10.27 -8.02 -14.72
C GLN A 61 -10.34 -7.75 -13.22
N ILE A 62 -9.19 -7.49 -12.57
CA ILE A 62 -9.10 -7.15 -11.14
C ILE A 62 -9.72 -5.77 -10.85
N SER A 63 -9.61 -4.82 -11.79
CA SER A 63 -10.16 -3.46 -11.64
C SER A 63 -11.68 -3.42 -11.34
N ALA A 64 -12.42 -4.46 -11.74
CA ALA A 64 -13.86 -4.58 -11.52
C ALA A 64 -14.27 -4.83 -10.04
N TYR A 65 -13.31 -5.12 -9.16
CA TYR A 65 -13.55 -5.45 -7.74
C TYR A 65 -13.17 -4.31 -6.77
N ARG A 66 -12.96 -3.09 -7.27
CA ARG A 66 -12.62 -1.90 -6.46
C ARG A 66 -13.87 -1.27 -5.82
N PHE A 67 -13.76 -0.75 -4.59
CA PHE A 67 -14.85 0.00 -3.94
C PHE A 67 -14.98 1.42 -4.51
N GLY A 68 -16.16 2.03 -4.38
CA GLY A 68 -16.47 3.36 -4.92
C GLY A 68 -17.09 4.35 -3.91
N ALA A 69 -16.62 4.39 -2.66
CA ALA A 69 -17.01 5.40 -1.65
C ALA A 69 -15.77 5.89 -0.89
N ASP A 70 -15.79 7.16 -0.40
CA ASP A 70 -14.71 7.93 0.24
C ASP A 70 -13.33 7.27 0.13
N THR A 71 -12.78 7.47 -1.07
CA THR A 71 -11.71 6.67 -1.66
C THR A 71 -10.47 7.54 -1.78
N LEU A 72 -9.36 7.08 -1.23
CA LEU A 72 -8.06 7.63 -1.58
C LEU A 72 -7.73 7.16 -3.00
N LYS A 73 -7.63 8.10 -3.93
CA LYS A 73 -7.32 7.84 -5.34
C LYS A 73 -5.85 8.14 -5.62
N VAL A 74 -5.10 7.08 -5.88
CA VAL A 74 -3.66 7.13 -6.05
C VAL A 74 -3.30 7.06 -7.53
N LEU A 75 -2.41 7.95 -7.97
CA LEU A 75 -1.74 7.84 -9.26
C LEU A 75 -0.36 7.23 -9.04
N ALA A 76 -0.09 6.05 -9.58
CA ALA A 76 1.22 5.43 -9.55
C ALA A 76 1.95 5.66 -10.89
N ILE A 77 3.18 6.16 -10.85
CA ILE A 77 4.00 6.47 -12.01
C ILE A 77 5.27 5.62 -11.92
N LEU A 78 5.48 4.74 -12.90
CA LEU A 78 6.68 3.91 -12.94
C LEU A 78 7.82 4.69 -13.63
N VAL A 79 9.01 4.67 -13.04
CA VAL A 79 10.17 5.45 -13.49
C VAL A 79 11.36 4.55 -13.69
N GLU A 80 11.90 4.50 -14.90
CA GLU A 80 13.10 3.73 -15.23
C GLU A 80 14.25 4.64 -15.68
N TRP A 81 15.44 4.04 -15.77
CA TRP A 81 16.67 4.74 -16.15
C TRP A 81 17.35 4.04 -17.32
N ASP A 82 18.16 4.80 -18.08
CA ASP A 82 18.91 4.28 -19.23
C ASP A 82 19.86 3.12 -18.87
N ASP A 83 20.48 3.20 -17.70
CA ASP A 83 21.46 2.25 -17.16
C ASP A 83 20.87 1.30 -16.10
N ARG A 84 19.61 1.50 -15.72
CA ARG A 84 18.88 0.65 -14.78
C ARG A 84 17.44 0.47 -15.24
N PRO A 85 17.19 -0.34 -16.29
CA PRO A 85 15.85 -0.61 -16.78
C PRO A 85 15.05 -1.45 -15.78
N HIS A 86 13.73 -1.39 -15.90
CA HIS A 86 12.83 -2.17 -15.05
C HIS A 86 12.92 -3.69 -15.26
N THR A 87 12.52 -4.45 -14.25
CA THR A 87 12.50 -5.92 -14.27
C THR A 87 11.07 -6.49 -14.22
N HIS A 88 10.11 -5.73 -13.70
CA HIS A 88 8.72 -6.09 -13.49
C HIS A 88 7.76 -5.28 -14.38
N PRO A 89 6.71 -5.92 -14.95
CA PRO A 89 5.71 -5.21 -15.75
C PRO A 89 4.81 -4.33 -14.87
N ALA A 90 4.22 -3.27 -15.45
CA ALA A 90 3.30 -2.37 -14.76
C ALA A 90 2.11 -3.07 -14.08
N ALA A 91 1.62 -4.17 -14.67
CA ALA A 91 0.55 -5.00 -14.13
C ALA A 91 0.88 -5.60 -12.73
N THR A 92 2.17 -5.85 -12.47
CA THR A 92 2.64 -6.27 -11.14
C THR A 92 2.32 -5.21 -10.10
N PHE A 93 2.62 -3.94 -10.42
CA PHE A 93 2.40 -2.81 -9.51
C PHE A 93 0.94 -2.45 -9.37
N ASP A 94 0.14 -2.56 -10.44
CA ASP A 94 -1.31 -2.38 -10.32
C ASP A 94 -1.90 -3.39 -9.33
N SER A 95 -1.40 -4.62 -9.36
CA SER A 95 -1.86 -5.66 -8.45
C SER A 95 -1.31 -5.48 -7.03
N LEU A 96 -0.03 -5.13 -6.88
CA LEU A 96 0.61 -4.85 -5.60
C LEU A 96 -0.07 -3.69 -4.86
N LEU A 97 -0.47 -2.64 -5.59
CA LEU A 97 -1.09 -1.47 -4.99
C LEU A 97 -2.60 -1.61 -4.82
N PHE A 98 -3.31 -2.11 -5.84
CA PHE A 98 -4.77 -1.92 -5.95
C PHE A 98 -5.60 -3.20 -6.02
N SER A 99 -4.99 -4.39 -6.07
CA SER A 99 -5.77 -5.64 -6.06
C SER A 99 -6.44 -5.88 -4.71
N ARG A 100 -7.36 -6.85 -4.64
CA ARG A 100 -7.99 -7.27 -3.38
C ARG A 100 -7.93 -8.78 -3.23
N ASN A 101 -7.23 -9.27 -2.21
CA ASN A 101 -7.02 -10.70 -1.96
C ASN A 101 -6.43 -11.48 -3.15
N VAL A 102 -5.63 -10.81 -4.01
CA VAL A 102 -4.96 -11.43 -5.17
C VAL A 102 -3.46 -11.58 -4.91
N PHE A 103 -2.81 -10.52 -4.42
CA PHE A 103 -1.37 -10.53 -4.18
C PHE A 103 -1.03 -11.39 -2.94
N PRO A 104 -0.05 -12.32 -3.02
CA PRO A 104 0.37 -13.10 -1.87
C PRO A 104 0.92 -12.19 -0.75
N GLY A 105 0.22 -12.13 0.38
CA GLY A 105 0.51 -11.19 1.46
C GLY A 105 -0.36 -9.93 1.49
N GLY A 106 -1.35 -9.84 0.58
CA GLY A 106 -2.23 -8.68 0.43
C GLY A 106 -1.64 -7.61 -0.50
N SER A 107 -2.44 -6.62 -0.87
CA SER A 107 -2.01 -5.39 -1.55
C SER A 107 -1.99 -4.19 -0.60
N VAL A 108 -1.47 -3.05 -1.05
CA VAL A 108 -1.61 -1.77 -0.31
C VAL A 108 -3.09 -1.46 -0.03
N ALA A 109 -3.98 -1.71 -1.00
CA ALA A 109 -5.41 -1.55 -0.81
C ALA A 109 -6.01 -2.51 0.22
N ASP A 110 -5.55 -3.76 0.30
CA ASP A 110 -5.98 -4.71 1.34
C ASP A 110 -5.50 -4.24 2.73
N TYR A 111 -4.23 -3.83 2.83
CA TYR A 111 -3.66 -3.31 4.08
C TYR A 111 -4.47 -2.14 4.63
N TYR A 112 -4.68 -1.09 3.83
CA TYR A 112 -5.41 0.10 4.28
C TYR A 112 -6.89 -0.17 4.58
N ALA A 113 -7.52 -1.11 3.89
CA ALA A 113 -8.87 -1.53 4.24
C ALA A 113 -8.92 -2.25 5.59
N GLU A 114 -7.91 -3.06 5.91
CA GLU A 114 -7.79 -3.74 7.19
C GLU A 114 -7.53 -2.75 8.33
N VAL A 115 -6.49 -1.92 8.22
CA VAL A 115 -6.06 -1.06 9.33
C VAL A 115 -7.01 0.10 9.60
N SER A 116 -7.81 0.51 8.60
CA SER A 116 -8.86 1.53 8.75
C SER A 116 -10.20 0.96 9.21
N TYR A 117 -10.32 -0.35 9.40
CA TYR A 117 -11.59 -1.03 9.68
C TYR A 117 -12.66 -0.75 8.60
N GLY A 118 -12.24 -0.67 7.34
CA GLY A 118 -13.10 -0.40 6.19
C GLY A 118 -13.51 1.07 6.01
N GLN A 119 -12.96 1.99 6.80
CA GLN A 119 -13.23 3.44 6.66
C GLN A 119 -12.48 4.10 5.50
N MET A 120 -11.46 3.43 4.98
CA MET A 120 -10.67 3.91 3.85
C MET A 120 -10.54 2.81 2.80
N THR A 121 -10.76 3.18 1.54
CA THR A 121 -10.40 2.35 0.39
C THR A 121 -9.36 3.08 -0.45
N VAL A 122 -8.26 2.39 -0.76
CA VAL A 122 -7.29 2.84 -1.76
C VAL A 122 -7.69 2.29 -3.13
N THR A 123 -7.81 3.17 -4.12
CA THR A 123 -7.93 2.80 -5.53
C THR A 123 -7.02 3.68 -6.36
N GLY A 124 -6.82 3.37 -7.64
CA GLY A 124 -5.90 4.18 -8.44
C GLY A 124 -5.65 3.64 -9.81
N SER A 125 -4.63 4.20 -10.46
CA SER A 125 -4.15 3.72 -11.76
C SER A 125 -2.64 3.74 -11.79
N VAL A 126 -2.06 2.80 -12.53
CA VAL A 126 -0.62 2.76 -12.81
C VAL A 126 -0.37 3.27 -14.23
N ILE A 127 0.50 4.26 -14.35
CA ILE A 127 1.04 4.74 -15.63
C ILE A 127 2.32 3.96 -15.93
N GLY A 128 2.49 3.58 -17.20
CA GLY A 128 3.64 2.81 -17.64
C GLY A 128 4.99 3.50 -17.39
N TRP A 129 6.06 2.75 -17.61
CA TRP A 129 7.44 3.19 -17.38
C TRP A 129 7.79 4.45 -18.17
N TYR A 130 8.16 5.49 -17.43
CA TYR A 130 8.75 6.72 -17.93
C TYR A 130 10.28 6.61 -17.78
N ASN A 131 11.00 6.65 -18.90
CA ASN A 131 12.46 6.69 -18.85
C ASN A 131 12.92 8.13 -18.51
N ALA A 132 13.51 8.28 -17.32
CA ALA A 132 14.01 9.55 -16.79
C ALA A 132 15.44 9.90 -17.24
N GLY A 133 16.01 9.12 -18.16
CA GLY A 133 17.38 9.26 -18.66
C GLY A 133 18.37 8.48 -17.80
N PRO A 134 19.66 8.89 -17.75
CA PRO A 134 20.65 8.19 -16.94
C PRO A 134 20.30 8.29 -15.46
N THR A 135 20.46 7.19 -14.72
CA THR A 135 20.35 7.21 -13.26
C THR A 135 21.36 8.22 -12.74
N PHE A 136 20.93 9.07 -11.80
CA PHE A 136 21.83 10.07 -11.22
C PHE A 136 22.94 9.35 -10.45
N ALA A 137 24.10 9.14 -11.09
CA ALA A 137 25.29 8.51 -10.49
C ALA A 137 25.92 9.33 -9.35
N ASN A 138 25.24 10.39 -8.89
CA ASN A 138 25.69 11.33 -7.89
C ASN A 138 24.55 11.49 -6.86
N TRP A 139 24.61 10.67 -5.80
CA TRP A 139 23.98 10.89 -4.48
C TRP A 139 22.50 10.54 -4.32
N GLY A 140 21.99 9.49 -4.97
CA GLY A 140 20.68 8.91 -4.59
C GLY A 140 19.49 9.88 -4.67
N TYR A 141 19.56 10.90 -5.53
CA TYR A 141 18.54 11.95 -5.62
C TYR A 141 18.04 12.13 -7.06
N PHE A 142 16.72 12.28 -7.19
CA PHE A 142 16.03 12.64 -8.42
C PHE A 142 14.87 13.58 -8.12
N ASP A 143 14.66 14.57 -8.98
CA ASP A 143 13.50 15.46 -8.93
C ASP A 143 12.29 14.80 -9.62
N PHE A 144 11.51 14.04 -8.85
CA PHE A 144 10.30 13.36 -9.36
C PHE A 144 9.22 14.33 -9.85
N GLU A 145 9.15 15.54 -9.30
CA GLU A 145 8.13 16.53 -9.67
C GLU A 145 8.30 16.98 -11.13
N SER A 146 9.53 16.89 -11.67
CA SER A 146 9.84 17.19 -13.07
C SER A 146 9.12 16.28 -14.08
N ILE A 147 8.65 15.10 -13.66
CA ILE A 147 7.89 14.16 -14.52
C ILE A 147 6.46 14.66 -14.75
N LEU A 148 5.86 15.34 -13.76
CA LEU A 148 4.42 15.66 -13.76
C LEU A 148 3.99 16.49 -14.98
N PRO A 149 4.71 17.56 -15.39
CA PRO A 149 4.37 18.30 -16.61
C PRO A 149 4.51 17.48 -17.90
N ALA A 150 5.37 16.47 -17.93
CA ALA A 150 5.58 15.64 -19.11
C ALA A 150 4.43 14.66 -19.34
N ILE A 151 3.76 14.21 -18.27
CA ILE A 151 2.67 13.24 -18.33
C ILE A 151 1.27 13.89 -18.36
N ASP A 152 1.14 15.15 -17.93
CA ASP A 152 -0.10 15.96 -17.96
C ASP A 152 -0.89 15.88 -19.28
N PRO A 153 -0.27 15.90 -20.48
CA PRO A 153 -1.03 15.73 -21.73
C PRO A 153 -1.72 14.37 -21.90
N THR A 154 -1.39 13.38 -21.08
CA THR A 154 -1.84 11.98 -21.18
C THR A 154 -2.55 11.45 -19.94
N VAL A 155 -2.46 12.17 -18.82
CA VAL A 155 -3.03 11.80 -17.53
C VAL A 155 -3.92 12.93 -17.06
N ASP A 156 -5.21 12.64 -16.88
CA ASP A 156 -6.16 13.58 -16.29
C ASP A 156 -6.05 13.54 -14.77
N PHE A 157 -5.30 14.50 -14.20
CA PHE A 157 -5.03 14.57 -12.77
C PHE A 157 -6.31 14.83 -11.95
N SER A 158 -7.35 15.40 -12.56
CA SER A 158 -8.63 15.63 -11.88
C SER A 158 -9.33 14.34 -11.42
N GLN A 159 -8.96 13.19 -11.99
CA GLN A 159 -9.52 11.89 -11.61
C GLN A 159 -9.06 11.42 -10.24
N PHE A 160 -7.93 11.94 -9.74
CA PHE A 160 -7.26 11.49 -8.52
C PHE A 160 -7.47 12.42 -7.32
N ASP A 161 -8.41 13.37 -7.44
CA ASP A 161 -8.95 14.12 -6.30
C ASP A 161 -10.24 13.40 -5.85
N GLY A 162 -10.12 12.58 -4.81
CA GLY A 162 -11.18 11.72 -4.30
C GLY A 162 -12.19 12.47 -3.44
N ASP A 163 -11.72 13.45 -2.67
CA ASP A 163 -12.51 14.22 -1.70
C ASP A 163 -12.92 15.63 -2.20
N ASN A 164 -12.45 16.02 -3.39
CA ASN A 164 -12.70 17.29 -4.08
C ASN A 164 -12.13 18.51 -3.35
N ASP A 165 -11.00 18.37 -2.67
CA ASP A 165 -10.33 19.47 -1.97
C ASP A 165 -9.48 20.38 -2.89
N GLY A 166 -9.33 20.00 -4.16
CA GLY A 166 -8.54 20.74 -5.15
C GLY A 166 -7.10 20.23 -5.32
N SER A 167 -6.72 19.18 -4.60
CA SER A 167 -5.46 18.48 -4.72
C SER A 167 -5.67 17.03 -5.15
N VAL A 168 -4.65 16.44 -5.78
CA VAL A 168 -4.60 14.99 -5.96
C VAL A 168 -4.30 14.34 -4.61
N ASP A 169 -5.03 13.27 -4.29
CA ASP A 169 -4.96 12.62 -2.97
C ASP A 169 -3.55 12.11 -2.66
N ALA A 170 -2.93 11.38 -3.61
CA ALA A 170 -1.53 10.96 -3.53
C ALA A 170 -0.98 10.52 -4.90
N VAL A 171 0.31 10.80 -5.13
CA VAL A 171 1.10 10.25 -6.24
C VAL A 171 2.20 9.33 -5.69
N ILE A 172 2.35 8.13 -6.25
CA ILE A 172 3.44 7.20 -5.92
C ILE A 172 4.36 7.07 -7.13
N PHE A 173 5.63 7.44 -6.99
CA PHE A 173 6.67 7.16 -7.96
C PHE A 173 7.32 5.81 -7.63
N ILE A 174 7.28 4.87 -8.55
CA ILE A 174 7.94 3.57 -8.38
C ILE A 174 9.15 3.54 -9.29
N ARG A 175 10.34 3.56 -8.70
CA ARG A 175 11.61 3.69 -9.41
C ARG A 175 12.26 2.32 -9.61
N SER A 176 12.79 2.05 -10.81
CA SER A 176 13.45 0.78 -11.09
C SER A 176 14.66 0.53 -10.19
N GLY A 177 14.83 -0.73 -9.81
CA GLY A 177 15.87 -1.18 -8.89
C GLY A 177 15.56 -1.04 -7.41
N THR A 178 16.62 -1.10 -6.59
CA THR A 178 16.61 -1.18 -5.12
C THR A 178 16.65 0.17 -4.41
N GLY A 179 16.20 0.18 -3.16
CA GLY A 179 16.28 1.34 -2.27
C GLY A 179 17.46 1.29 -1.30
N GLU A 180 17.99 2.47 -0.98
CA GLU A 180 19.09 2.62 0.00
C GLU A 180 18.67 2.12 1.39
N GLU A 181 17.37 2.18 1.70
CA GLU A 181 16.81 1.68 2.96
C GLU A 181 17.08 0.19 3.21
N ASP A 182 17.33 -0.60 2.16
CA ASP A 182 17.68 -2.02 2.25
C ASP A 182 19.15 -2.29 1.89
N THR A 183 19.67 -1.65 0.84
CA THR A 183 21.03 -1.93 0.35
C THR A 183 22.12 -1.24 1.16
N HIS A 184 21.79 -0.11 1.79
CA HIS A 184 22.76 0.85 2.36
C HIS A 184 23.80 1.34 1.34
N ASP A 185 23.52 1.20 0.03
CA ASP A 185 24.37 1.74 -1.02
C ASP A 185 23.94 3.20 -1.31
N PRO A 186 24.81 4.20 -1.11
CA PRO A 186 24.48 5.60 -1.37
C PRO A 186 24.27 5.93 -2.87
N ALA A 187 24.50 4.97 -3.76
CA ALA A 187 24.11 5.06 -5.16
C ALA A 187 22.63 4.72 -5.40
N ASP A 188 21.99 3.97 -4.49
CA ASP A 188 20.54 3.81 -4.47
C ASP A 188 19.87 5.03 -3.88
N MET A 189 18.60 5.22 -4.23
CA MET A 189 17.79 6.30 -3.64
C MET A 189 17.10 5.79 -2.38
N TRP A 190 17.06 6.60 -1.33
CA TRP A 190 16.22 6.34 -0.16
C TRP A 190 14.75 6.68 -0.48
N SER A 191 13.82 5.80 -0.09
CA SER A 191 12.38 6.05 -0.23
C SER A 191 11.88 7.21 0.62
N ALA A 192 11.04 8.08 0.06
CA ALA A 192 10.66 9.30 0.75
C ALA A 192 9.29 9.81 0.33
N ALA A 193 8.65 10.52 1.25
CA ALA A 193 7.41 11.23 1.02
C ALA A 193 7.58 12.76 1.09
N MET A 194 6.78 13.46 0.30
CA MET A 194 6.66 14.90 0.31
C MET A 194 5.21 15.29 0.58
N VAL A 195 5.03 16.25 1.49
CA VAL A 195 3.72 16.76 1.91
C VAL A 195 3.75 18.28 1.93
N TYR A 196 3.05 18.88 0.96
CA TYR A 196 2.78 20.31 0.91
C TYR A 196 1.46 20.65 1.61
N PRO A 197 1.23 21.93 1.96
CA PRO A 197 -0.11 22.41 2.28
C PRO A 197 -1.10 22.06 1.14
N LEU A 198 -2.33 21.71 1.49
CA LEU A 198 -3.39 21.45 0.51
C LEU A 198 -3.60 22.67 -0.41
N GLY A 199 -3.83 22.41 -1.70
CA GLY A 199 -3.89 23.45 -2.73
C GLY A 199 -2.53 24.08 -3.09
N SER A 200 -1.41 23.43 -2.75
CA SER A 200 -0.06 23.83 -3.15
C SER A 200 0.81 22.62 -3.54
N GLY A 201 2.03 22.86 -4.03
CA GLY A 201 2.88 21.83 -4.65
C GLY A 201 2.93 21.98 -6.18
N PRO A 202 3.48 20.99 -6.91
CA PRO A 202 3.49 20.98 -8.37
C PRO A 202 2.10 21.11 -8.99
N GLY A 203 2.03 21.83 -10.12
CA GLY A 203 0.81 22.09 -10.87
C GLY A 203 0.39 23.58 -10.87
N PRO A 204 -0.89 23.89 -11.15
CA PRO A 204 -1.99 22.93 -11.30
C PRO A 204 -1.93 22.14 -12.62
N PHE A 205 -2.26 20.86 -12.55
CA PHE A 205 -2.46 19.92 -13.67
C PHE A 205 -3.95 19.56 -13.70
N ASP A 206 -4.64 19.79 -14.82
CA ASP A 206 -6.12 19.68 -14.90
C ASP A 206 -6.88 20.41 -13.77
N GLY A 207 -6.31 21.51 -13.28
CA GLY A 207 -6.88 22.29 -12.17
C GLY A 207 -6.63 21.71 -10.77
N LYS A 208 -5.76 20.70 -10.62
CA LYS A 208 -5.38 20.08 -9.34
C LYS A 208 -3.91 20.29 -9.01
N PHE A 209 -3.59 20.45 -7.73
CA PHE A 209 -2.21 20.42 -7.25
C PHE A 209 -1.80 19.02 -6.80
N VAL A 210 -0.55 18.63 -7.03
CA VAL A 210 0.03 17.41 -6.45
C VAL A 210 0.64 17.80 -5.10
N SER A 211 -0.19 17.87 -4.05
CA SER A 211 0.27 18.28 -2.72
C SER A 211 0.94 17.16 -1.94
N ARG A 212 0.72 15.91 -2.33
CA ARG A 212 1.19 14.72 -1.61
C ARG A 212 1.74 13.73 -2.62
N TRP A 213 3.01 13.38 -2.46
CA TRP A 213 3.61 12.32 -3.25
C TRP A 213 4.64 11.55 -2.44
N ASN A 214 5.01 10.37 -2.91
CA ASN A 214 6.12 9.60 -2.36
C ASN A 214 6.82 8.77 -3.42
N THR A 215 7.98 8.21 -3.10
CA THR A 215 8.77 7.33 -3.96
C THR A 215 9.17 6.04 -3.26
N SER A 216 9.13 4.93 -3.98
CA SER A 216 9.47 3.59 -3.49
C SER A 216 10.17 2.76 -4.59
N PRO A 217 11.05 1.81 -4.24
CA PRO A 217 11.76 1.00 -5.23
C PRO A 217 10.87 -0.05 -5.87
N GLU A 218 11.26 -0.50 -7.06
CA GLU A 218 10.72 -1.68 -7.73
C GLU A 218 11.15 -2.97 -7.03
N GLU A 219 12.40 -3.02 -6.58
CA GLU A 219 13.03 -4.21 -6.01
C GLU A 219 13.61 -3.94 -4.62
N ARG A 220 13.86 -5.02 -3.89
CA ARG A 220 14.69 -5.06 -2.70
C ARG A 220 15.74 -6.15 -2.82
N PRO A 221 16.93 -5.96 -2.24
CA PRO A 221 17.90 -7.02 -2.17
C PRO A 221 17.40 -8.15 -1.25
N LEU A 222 17.64 -9.40 -1.65
CA LEU A 222 17.44 -10.55 -0.77
C LEU A 222 18.63 -10.72 0.15
N HIS A 223 18.36 -10.91 1.43
CA HIS A 223 19.37 -11.30 2.42
C HIS A 223 19.76 -12.77 2.29
N ALA A 224 21.00 -13.10 2.63
CA ALA A 224 21.52 -14.45 2.59
C ALA A 224 20.83 -15.32 3.65
N PRO A 225 20.20 -16.46 3.29
CA PRO A 225 19.43 -17.25 4.24
C PRO A 225 20.24 -17.81 5.43
N LEU A 226 21.55 -17.99 5.24
CA LEU A 226 22.47 -18.51 6.24
C LEU A 226 23.25 -17.42 6.98
N ASP A 227 23.15 -16.17 6.52
CA ASP A 227 23.79 -14.99 7.11
C ASP A 227 22.88 -13.76 6.88
N PRO A 228 21.78 -13.62 7.64
CA PRO A 228 20.76 -12.61 7.38
C PRO A 228 21.26 -11.17 7.26
N PRO A 229 22.32 -10.72 7.96
CA PRO A 229 22.89 -9.39 7.72
C PRO A 229 23.50 -9.20 6.32
N ALA A 230 23.97 -10.26 5.66
CA ALA A 230 24.60 -10.17 4.35
C ALA A 230 23.57 -10.20 3.22
N LEU A 231 23.82 -9.44 2.15
CA LEU A 231 23.03 -9.51 0.92
C LEU A 231 23.44 -10.73 0.09
N SER A 232 22.47 -11.39 -0.53
CA SER A 232 22.67 -12.57 -1.39
C SER A 232 23.13 -12.23 -2.81
N GLY A 233 23.08 -10.95 -3.20
CA GLY A 233 23.33 -10.49 -4.57
C GLY A 233 22.21 -10.79 -5.55
N VAL A 234 21.02 -11.12 -5.04
CA VAL A 234 19.80 -11.33 -5.83
C VAL A 234 18.76 -10.34 -5.36
N ASP A 235 18.13 -9.63 -6.29
CA ASP A 235 17.03 -8.72 -6.00
C ASP A 235 15.68 -9.40 -6.25
N THR A 236 14.64 -8.94 -5.55
CA THR A 236 13.26 -9.40 -5.68
C THR A 236 12.32 -8.21 -5.68
N LEU A 237 11.12 -8.38 -6.20
CA LEU A 237 10.04 -7.40 -6.06
C LEU A 237 9.95 -6.86 -4.61
N GLU A 238 9.87 -5.55 -4.49
CA GLU A 238 9.72 -4.86 -3.21
C GLU A 238 8.49 -5.38 -2.44
N SER A 239 8.63 -5.42 -1.13
CA SER A 239 7.58 -5.76 -0.19
C SER A 239 6.53 -4.65 -0.09
N LEU A 240 5.33 -4.98 0.41
CA LEU A 240 4.30 -3.96 0.65
C LEU A 240 4.76 -2.85 1.61
N ARG A 241 5.72 -3.15 2.49
CA ARG A 241 6.09 -2.34 3.65
C ARG A 241 6.45 -0.91 3.26
N VAL A 242 7.32 -0.73 2.27
CA VAL A 242 7.79 0.61 1.88
C VAL A 242 6.61 1.42 1.35
N PHE A 243 5.81 0.85 0.44
CA PHE A 243 4.63 1.53 -0.10
C PHE A 243 3.61 1.94 0.97
N VAL A 244 3.34 1.10 1.97
CA VAL A 244 2.38 1.45 3.04
C VAL A 244 2.95 2.44 4.05
N HIS A 245 4.26 2.44 4.28
CA HIS A 245 4.92 3.42 5.15
C HIS A 245 4.86 4.81 4.51
N GLU A 246 5.33 4.90 3.27
CA GLU A 246 5.39 6.15 2.52
C GLU A 246 4.00 6.74 2.24
N LEU A 247 3.02 5.88 1.93
CA LEU A 247 1.64 6.33 1.79
C LEU A 247 1.06 6.84 3.13
N GLY A 248 1.54 6.32 4.27
CA GLY A 248 1.19 6.81 5.61
C GLY A 248 1.55 8.29 5.81
N HIS A 249 2.70 8.74 5.30
CA HIS A 249 3.06 10.16 5.30
C HIS A 249 2.11 11.00 4.45
N ASN A 250 1.72 10.51 3.28
CA ASN A 250 0.72 11.17 2.45
C ASN A 250 -0.67 11.21 3.12
N LEU A 251 -0.94 10.41 4.15
CA LEU A 251 -2.14 10.54 4.99
C LEU A 251 -1.97 11.54 6.14
N GLY A 252 -0.76 12.07 6.36
CA GLY A 252 -0.44 13.05 7.38
C GLY A 252 0.22 12.48 8.64
N LEU A 253 0.69 11.23 8.61
CA LEU A 253 1.45 10.65 9.71
C LEU A 253 2.94 11.05 9.63
N PRO A 254 3.59 11.41 10.75
CA PRO A 254 5.04 11.56 10.79
C PRO A 254 5.70 10.20 10.95
N ASP A 255 7.02 10.14 10.77
CA ASP A 255 7.78 9.03 11.31
C ASP A 255 7.73 9.05 12.84
N LEU A 256 7.67 7.85 13.40
CA LEU A 256 7.69 7.59 14.83
C LEU A 256 9.03 6.98 15.29
N TYR A 257 10.04 7.05 14.43
CA TYR A 257 11.42 6.73 14.78
C TYR A 257 12.24 7.95 15.09
N ASP A 258 13.29 7.71 15.87
CA ASP A 258 14.33 8.69 16.10
C ASP A 258 15.16 8.90 14.82
N TYR A 259 15.15 10.12 14.30
CA TYR A 259 15.95 10.55 13.15
C TYR A 259 17.41 10.86 13.53
N ASP A 260 17.70 10.97 14.82
CA ASP A 260 19.03 11.37 15.26
C ASP A 260 20.02 10.22 15.14
N SER A 261 21.19 10.54 14.62
CA SER A 261 22.31 9.62 14.55
C SER A 261 23.06 9.62 15.89
N LYS A 262 22.44 9.37 17.05
CA LYS A 262 23.14 9.13 18.34
C LYS A 262 24.27 10.10 18.71
N LEU A 263 24.25 11.39 18.32
CA LEU A 263 25.40 12.29 18.49
C LEU A 263 25.18 13.48 19.43
N ASP A 264 23.97 13.68 19.99
CA ASP A 264 23.76 14.68 21.05
C ASP A 264 23.12 14.08 22.31
N VAL A 265 23.97 13.59 23.21
CA VAL A 265 23.59 13.08 24.55
C VAL A 265 23.05 14.16 25.51
N SER A 266 22.85 15.40 25.06
CA SER A 266 22.40 16.50 25.93
C SER A 266 20.89 16.76 25.92
N THR A 267 20.15 16.20 24.96
CA THR A 267 18.71 16.49 24.79
C THR A 267 17.81 15.51 25.52
N TYR A 268 18.19 14.24 25.66
CA TYR A 268 17.49 13.26 26.51
C TYR A 268 18.48 12.19 27.02
N VAL A 269 18.90 12.31 28.29
CA VAL A 269 19.67 11.25 28.95
C VAL A 269 18.69 10.22 29.51
N THR A 270 18.51 9.11 28.80
CA THR A 270 17.87 7.90 29.32
C THR A 270 18.98 6.92 29.74
N PRO A 271 19.28 6.75 31.04
CA PRO A 271 20.37 5.88 31.47
C PRO A 271 20.13 4.43 31.03
N ASN A 272 21.09 3.85 30.28
CA ASN A 272 21.06 2.53 29.60
C ASN A 272 20.33 2.47 28.25
N ASP A 273 20.11 3.60 27.58
CA ASP A 273 19.43 3.61 26.27
C ASP A 273 20.38 3.65 25.07
N ALA A 274 20.77 2.46 24.61
CA ALA A 274 21.69 2.31 23.50
C ALA A 274 21.01 2.46 22.11
N ASN A 275 19.67 2.54 22.01
CA ASN A 275 18.96 2.67 20.72
C ASN A 275 17.49 3.06 20.93
N ASP A 276 17.18 4.36 20.90
CA ASP A 276 15.86 4.92 21.23
C ASP A 276 14.92 4.78 20.01
N HIS A 277 14.54 3.55 19.69
CA HIS A 277 13.45 3.26 18.76
C HIS A 277 12.26 2.74 19.58
N PRO A 278 11.49 3.61 20.26
CA PRO A 278 10.46 3.14 21.20
C PRO A 278 9.30 2.42 20.50
N VAL A 279 9.10 2.69 19.20
CA VAL A 279 7.99 2.14 18.42
C VAL A 279 8.37 0.88 17.64
N VAL A 280 9.59 0.79 17.08
CA VAL A 280 10.08 -0.34 16.25
C VAL A 280 8.98 -0.92 15.33
N ASP A 281 8.84 -2.26 15.29
CA ASP A 281 7.82 -3.00 14.55
C ASP A 281 6.38 -2.85 15.11
N TRP A 282 6.13 -2.09 16.18
CA TRP A 282 4.77 -1.96 16.74
C TRP A 282 3.87 -0.99 15.97
N ASP A 283 4.46 -0.16 15.11
CA ASP A 283 3.79 0.71 14.17
C ASP A 283 4.55 0.66 12.84
N ILE A 284 3.83 0.64 11.72
CA ILE A 284 4.46 0.77 10.40
C ILE A 284 5.23 2.08 10.22
N MET A 285 4.87 3.14 10.95
CA MET A 285 5.60 4.42 10.96
C MET A 285 6.81 4.41 11.91
N GLY A 286 7.07 3.31 12.62
CA GLY A 286 8.19 3.16 13.55
C GLY A 286 9.53 2.91 12.85
N TYR A 287 10.60 2.79 13.66
CA TYR A 287 11.94 2.56 13.13
C TYR A 287 12.01 1.14 12.70
N TYR A 288 12.49 0.93 11.49
CA TYR A 288 12.77 -0.39 11.01
C TYR A 288 11.58 -1.32 11.26
N GLY A 289 10.63 -1.39 10.32
CA GLY A 289 9.81 -2.58 10.13
C GLY A 289 10.68 -3.81 9.74
N TYR A 290 11.77 -4.03 10.49
CA TYR A 290 12.91 -4.95 10.39
C TYR A 290 13.39 -5.37 11.80
N GLY A 291 12.58 -5.27 12.86
CA GLY A 291 12.91 -5.98 14.09
C GLY A 291 12.91 -7.50 13.86
N ILE A 292 13.35 -8.28 14.85
CA ILE A 292 13.57 -9.74 14.70
C ILE A 292 12.34 -10.53 14.22
N LEU A 293 11.16 -9.93 14.29
CA LEU A 293 9.89 -10.48 13.80
C LEU A 293 9.55 -10.05 12.37
N SER A 294 10.18 -8.98 11.86
CA SER A 294 9.96 -8.41 10.54
C SER A 294 11.14 -8.61 9.56
N ILE A 295 12.32 -9.03 10.02
CA ILE A 295 13.41 -9.49 9.12
C ILE A 295 12.91 -10.71 8.34
N GLY A 296 12.47 -10.48 7.10
CA GLY A 296 11.86 -11.48 6.23
C GLY A 296 10.33 -11.60 6.34
N SER A 297 9.65 -10.75 7.11
CA SER A 297 8.19 -10.66 7.05
C SER A 297 7.76 -9.94 5.78
N TRP A 298 6.96 -10.61 4.98
CA TRP A 298 6.30 -10.02 3.80
C TRP A 298 5.11 -9.14 4.18
N LEU A 299 4.69 -9.18 5.45
CA LEU A 299 3.50 -8.51 5.97
C LEU A 299 3.92 -7.32 6.85
N PRO A 300 3.49 -6.10 6.52
CA PRO A 300 3.73 -4.94 7.37
C PRO A 300 2.96 -5.03 8.68
N SER A 301 3.55 -4.47 9.75
CA SER A 301 2.84 -4.23 11.00
C SER A 301 1.66 -3.29 10.80
N HIS A 302 0.66 -3.38 11.66
CA HIS A 302 -0.43 -2.40 11.69
C HIS A 302 0.05 -1.03 12.16
N LEU A 303 -0.69 0.00 11.78
CA LEU A 303 -0.65 1.30 12.43
C LEU A 303 -1.03 1.18 13.93
N SER A 304 -0.31 1.89 14.81
CA SER A 304 -0.61 1.91 16.24
C SER A 304 -1.94 2.63 16.54
N GLY A 305 -2.41 2.50 17.78
CA GLY A 305 -3.61 3.22 18.22
C GLY A 305 -3.48 4.74 18.11
N TRP A 306 -2.28 5.30 18.30
CA TRP A 306 -2.05 6.74 18.12
C TRP A 306 -2.22 7.14 16.66
N SER A 307 -1.58 6.41 15.73
CA SER A 307 -1.65 6.69 14.30
C SER A 307 -3.08 6.55 13.76
N LYS A 308 -3.78 5.47 14.16
CA LYS A 308 -5.20 5.27 13.83
C LYS A 308 -6.10 6.38 14.39
N MET A 309 -5.77 6.94 15.56
CA MET A 309 -6.49 8.09 16.14
C MET A 309 -6.21 9.37 15.35
N GLN A 310 -4.95 9.64 14.96
CA GLN A 310 -4.60 10.82 14.14
C GLN A 310 -5.33 10.81 12.80
N LEU A 311 -5.45 9.63 12.17
CA LEU A 311 -6.19 9.44 10.92
C LEU A 311 -7.72 9.40 11.10
N GLY A 312 -8.21 9.53 12.33
CA GLY A 312 -9.64 9.56 12.63
C GLY A 312 -10.35 8.20 12.52
N TRP A 313 -9.63 7.09 12.37
CA TRP A 313 -10.22 5.75 12.23
C TRP A 313 -10.67 5.15 13.56
N ILE A 314 -10.14 5.63 14.68
CA ILE A 314 -10.60 5.22 16.01
C ILE A 314 -10.86 6.43 16.89
N SER A 315 -11.85 6.30 17.78
CA SER A 315 -12.10 7.26 18.84
C SER A 315 -11.59 6.70 20.17
N PRO A 316 -10.63 7.36 20.85
CA PRO A 316 -10.12 6.88 22.13
C PRO A 316 -11.18 7.03 23.23
N ILE A 317 -11.19 6.09 24.18
CA ILE A 317 -11.94 6.27 25.43
C ILE A 317 -11.13 7.17 26.35
N ILE A 318 -11.64 8.38 26.62
CA ILE A 318 -11.00 9.30 27.55
C ILE A 318 -11.32 8.85 28.98
N LEU A 319 -10.27 8.52 29.74
CA LEU A 319 -10.39 8.19 31.15
C LEU A 319 -10.38 9.49 31.97
N ASN A 320 -11.45 9.71 32.72
CA ASN A 320 -11.58 10.83 33.64
C ASN A 320 -11.61 10.27 35.07
N ASP A 321 -11.13 11.02 36.06
CA ASP A 321 -11.08 10.64 37.49
C ASP A 321 -12.43 10.25 38.12
N THR A 322 -13.54 10.30 37.37
CA THR A 322 -14.88 9.92 37.81
C THR A 322 -15.27 8.47 37.48
N LEU A 323 -14.40 7.67 36.87
CA LEU A 323 -14.61 6.23 36.74
C LEU A 323 -14.25 5.54 38.08
N SER A 324 -15.17 5.65 39.04
CA SER A 324 -15.15 4.79 40.23
C SER A 324 -15.41 3.34 39.79
N HIS A 325 -14.41 2.47 40.00
CA HIS A 325 -14.51 1.02 39.84
C HIS A 325 -15.70 0.42 40.59
#